data_AF-A0A7V5QC05-F1
#
_entry.id   AF-A0A7V5QC05-F1
#
_cell.length_a   1.000
_cell.length_b   1.000
_cell.length_c   1.000
_cell.angle_alpha   90.00
_cell.angle_beta   90.00
_cell.angle_gamma   90.00
#
_symmetry.space_group_name_H-M   'P 1'
#
loop_
_entity.id
_entity.type
_entity.pdbx_description
1 polymer ?
#
loop_
_entity_poly.entity_id
_entity_poly.type
_entity_poly.pdbx_seq_one_letter_code
_entity_poly.pdbx_strand_id
1 'polypeptide(L)'
;KGVAKPVPETHPGRPFAQALFCIDTRSERFRRHLESAGDYQTFGIAGFFGVPVSFMELGKGNEVHLCPVLLTPKNLVMEMSVSDIQDALTLSSMEKAVHELKETVLTPYMTVEAIGLLFGLDMVGKTLAPRLYSRWRSKLDHHNHKPNTHLLIDKLSREQADSIVRAVQRTVIAKAIENEFGILQENIKDDLVRELREVAMRHAEPAHSLFQKLNLGPEQGEEFVERLRTVYRINPVDARAQKARLSRIGFSLEEQVGFVSQALRSIGLTNNFSRFVLVAGHGSQSENNPYESALDCGACGGNIGIFNARIFSQMANKPAVRERLREQGVLIPEDCWFVPALHNTTTDEVLMYDLDLLPPSHPVYLDRLKNGLISARRKCTQERMPELDIISRKPSMTDAEMRALRNALDWSQVRPEWGLSRNAYFIIGRRSLTRHFTLEGRAFLHSYDYRVDRSLRLLENIMAGPLVVGQWINMEHYFSTVDNERYGSGSKVYHNVAGHFGVMTGNLSDLRTGLPAQTVLAEGRPYHEPIRLITVIDAPLEHVLSAIAQVAVIRKLLNNGWLRFLVIDPETGKVHVHSKGQWLEWDKV
;
A
#
# COMPACT_ATOMS: atom_id res chain seq x y z
N LYS A 1 14.40 -23.33 27.64
CA LYS A 1 15.79 -23.55 28.11
C LYS A 1 16.75 -23.03 27.04
N GLY A 2 17.54 -22.00 27.37
CA GLY A 2 18.54 -21.41 26.47
C GLY A 2 18.12 -20.11 25.80
N VAL A 3 17.79 -19.06 26.56
CA VAL A 3 17.88 -17.70 26.02
C VAL A 3 19.37 -17.36 26.00
N ALA A 4 19.98 -17.36 24.81
CA ALA A 4 21.37 -16.97 24.66
C ALA A 4 21.54 -15.53 25.18
N LYS A 5 22.55 -15.30 26.03
CA LYS A 5 22.93 -13.94 26.46
C LYS A 5 23.14 -13.07 25.20
N PRO A 6 22.69 -11.81 25.19
CA PRO A 6 22.91 -10.93 24.06
C PRO A 6 24.42 -10.77 23.85
N VAL A 7 24.93 -11.31 22.73
CA VAL A 7 26.31 -11.12 22.32
C VAL A 7 26.47 -9.64 21.94
N PRO A 8 27.51 -8.94 22.45
CA PRO A 8 27.75 -7.55 22.08
C PRO A 8 27.94 -7.43 20.56
N GLU A 9 27.29 -6.42 19.97
CA GLU A 9 27.36 -6.12 18.55
C GLU A 9 28.81 -5.80 18.17
N THR A 10 29.53 -6.79 17.65
CA THR A 10 30.68 -6.51 16.78
C THR A 10 30.09 -5.94 15.51
N HIS A 11 30.13 -4.62 15.33
CA HIS A 11 29.69 -4.01 14.08
C HIS A 11 30.55 -4.58 12.94
N PRO A 12 30.01 -5.47 12.09
CA PRO A 12 30.68 -5.78 10.83
C PRO A 12 30.70 -4.47 10.03
N GLY A 13 31.56 -4.37 9.02
CA GLY A 13 31.57 -3.20 8.14
C GLY A 13 30.18 -2.84 7.60
N ARG A 14 30.05 -1.62 7.06
CA ARG A 14 28.82 -1.12 6.42
C ARG A 14 28.22 -2.19 5.49
N PRO A 15 26.97 -2.67 5.73
CA PRO A 15 26.40 -3.75 4.94
C PRO A 15 26.26 -3.36 3.47
N PHE A 16 26.34 -4.32 2.55
CA PHE A 16 26.14 -4.08 1.12
C PHE A 16 24.78 -3.45 0.83
N ALA A 17 23.71 -4.00 1.42
CA ALA A 17 22.37 -3.44 1.31
C ALA A 17 21.54 -3.66 2.58
N GLN A 18 20.72 -2.67 2.90
CA GLN A 18 19.69 -2.74 3.93
C GLN A 18 18.32 -2.88 3.27
N ALA A 19 17.38 -3.55 3.93
CA ALA A 19 16.03 -3.71 3.40
C ALA A 19 14.97 -3.60 4.52
N LEU A 20 14.09 -2.62 4.38
CA LEU A 20 12.93 -2.39 5.22
C LEU A 20 11.76 -3.17 4.61
N PHE A 21 11.40 -4.29 5.22
CA PHE A 21 10.25 -5.09 4.82
C PHE A 21 9.02 -4.75 5.65
N CYS A 22 7.83 -4.92 5.06
CA CYS A 22 6.60 -5.03 5.83
C CYS A 22 6.75 -6.04 6.98
N ILE A 23 6.13 -5.77 8.13
CA ILE A 23 6.06 -6.69 9.27
C ILE A 23 5.35 -8.02 8.97
N ASP A 24 4.75 -8.17 7.79
CA ASP A 24 4.01 -9.36 7.34
C ASP A 24 4.76 -10.67 7.62
N THR A 25 4.05 -11.67 8.14
CA THR A 25 4.65 -12.95 8.55
C THR A 25 5.25 -13.73 7.38
N ARG A 26 4.74 -13.53 6.16
CA ARG A 26 5.23 -14.16 4.93
C ARG A 26 6.58 -13.58 4.49
N SER A 27 6.91 -12.36 4.93
CA SER A 27 8.23 -11.76 4.66
C SER A 27 9.35 -12.31 5.55
N GLU A 28 9.03 -13.02 6.64
CA GLU A 28 10.02 -13.56 7.59
C GLU A 28 11.02 -14.51 6.92
N ARG A 29 10.52 -15.49 6.16
CA ARG A 29 11.35 -16.50 5.48
C ARG A 29 12.26 -15.84 4.45
N PHE A 30 11.73 -14.92 3.65
CA PHE A 30 12.48 -14.18 2.65
C PHE A 30 13.64 -13.41 3.30
N ARG A 31 13.36 -12.65 4.36
CA ARG A 31 14.37 -11.86 5.09
C ARG A 31 15.51 -12.73 5.58
N ARG A 32 15.21 -13.88 6.19
CA ARG A 32 16.23 -14.83 6.66
C ARG A 32 17.08 -15.38 5.51
N HIS A 33 16.46 -15.74 4.38
CA HIS A 33 17.20 -16.22 3.21
C HIS A 33 18.05 -15.13 2.56
N LEU A 34 17.58 -13.89 2.55
CA LEU A 34 18.34 -12.73 2.05
C LEU A 34 19.59 -12.48 2.92
N GLU A 35 19.44 -12.43 4.23
CA GLU A 35 20.57 -12.30 5.16
C GLU A 35 21.55 -13.49 5.07
N SER A 36 21.06 -14.69 4.72
CA SER A 36 21.94 -15.85 4.48
C SER A 36 22.69 -15.80 3.14
N ALA A 37 22.24 -14.98 2.19
CA ALA A 37 22.79 -14.91 0.82
C ALA A 37 24.01 -14.00 0.73
N GLY A 38 24.24 -13.12 1.70
CA GLY A 38 25.36 -12.20 1.68
C GLY A 38 25.26 -11.15 2.79
N ASP A 39 25.94 -10.03 2.56
CA ASP A 39 26.03 -8.92 3.50
C ASP A 39 24.78 -8.02 3.43
N TYR A 40 23.65 -8.58 3.85
CA TYR A 40 22.35 -7.92 3.90
C TYR A 40 21.88 -7.74 5.34
N GLN A 41 21.23 -6.62 5.62
CA GLN A 41 20.59 -6.36 6.91
C GLN A 41 19.11 -6.04 6.69
N THR A 42 18.20 -6.73 7.39
CA THR A 42 16.76 -6.48 7.24
C THR A 42 16.14 -5.84 8.47
N PHE A 43 15.19 -4.96 8.22
CA PHE A 43 14.36 -4.31 9.21
C PHE A 43 12.89 -4.63 8.93
N GLY A 44 12.09 -4.69 9.99
CA GLY A 44 10.65 -4.84 9.89
C GLY A 44 9.94 -3.55 10.28
N ILE A 45 9.03 -3.08 9.44
CA ILE A 45 8.24 -1.87 9.66
C ILE A 45 6.83 -2.07 9.10
N ALA A 46 5.81 -1.38 9.61
CA ALA A 46 4.48 -1.47 9.03
C ALA A 46 4.48 -1.01 7.56
N GLY A 47 3.72 -1.68 6.69
CA GLY A 47 3.81 -1.52 5.23
C GLY A 47 3.48 -0.13 4.68
N PHE A 48 2.82 0.73 5.46
CA PHE A 48 2.60 2.14 5.11
C PHE A 48 3.79 3.06 5.45
N PHE A 49 4.87 2.51 6.04
CA PHE A 49 6.12 3.20 6.40
C PHE A 49 5.94 4.44 7.28
N GLY A 50 4.88 4.49 8.08
CA GLY A 50 4.58 5.65 8.93
C GLY A 50 3.97 6.84 8.18
N VAL A 51 3.64 6.69 6.89
CA VAL A 51 3.11 7.76 6.01
C VAL A 51 1.63 7.51 5.73
N PRO A 52 0.68 8.07 6.52
CA PRO A 52 -0.74 7.98 6.20
C PRO A 52 -1.08 8.85 4.99
N VAL A 53 -1.43 8.23 3.87
CA VAL A 53 -1.61 8.93 2.59
C VAL A 53 -2.80 8.38 1.81
N SER A 54 -3.51 9.28 1.13
CA SER A 54 -4.43 8.92 0.07
C SER A 54 -3.71 8.91 -1.26
N PHE A 55 -4.08 8.00 -2.15
CA PHE A 55 -3.47 7.85 -3.46
C PHE A 55 -4.53 7.85 -4.56
N MET A 56 -4.21 8.52 -5.66
CA MET A 56 -5.01 8.50 -6.89
C MET A 56 -4.10 8.03 -8.03
N GLU A 57 -4.36 6.81 -8.51
CA GLU A 57 -3.62 6.18 -9.60
C GLU A 57 -4.00 6.83 -10.94
N LEU A 58 -3.03 6.90 -11.85
CA LEU A 58 -3.26 7.46 -13.19
C LEU A 58 -4.40 6.69 -13.89
N GLY A 59 -5.39 7.42 -14.39
CA GLY A 59 -6.54 6.86 -15.11
C GLY A 59 -7.61 6.21 -14.21
N LYS A 60 -7.36 6.06 -12.90
CA LYS A 60 -8.38 5.61 -11.94
C LYS A 60 -8.95 6.82 -11.20
N GLY A 61 -10.19 7.21 -11.54
CA GLY A 61 -10.85 8.39 -10.95
C GLY A 61 -11.24 8.28 -9.47
N ASN A 62 -10.71 7.30 -8.73
CA ASN A 62 -11.07 7.01 -7.34
C ASN A 62 -9.86 7.15 -6.41
N GLU A 63 -10.09 7.76 -5.25
CA GLU A 63 -9.10 7.92 -4.17
C GLU A 63 -9.06 6.65 -3.31
N VAL A 64 -7.86 6.13 -3.03
CA VAL A 64 -7.62 4.97 -2.15
C VAL A 64 -6.83 5.41 -0.92
N HIS A 65 -7.21 4.95 0.27
CA HIS A 65 -6.46 5.22 1.50
C HIS A 65 -5.39 4.15 1.73
N LEU A 66 -4.12 4.55 1.71
CA LEU A 66 -2.96 3.67 1.87
C LEU A 66 -2.43 3.73 3.32
N CYS A 67 -3.30 3.45 4.29
CA CYS A 67 -2.96 3.43 5.71
C CYS A 67 -3.91 2.52 6.49
N PRO A 68 -3.59 2.16 7.75
CA PRO A 68 -4.49 1.39 8.58
C PRO A 68 -5.79 2.17 8.83
N VAL A 69 -6.90 1.47 9.00
CA VAL A 69 -8.23 2.08 9.27
C VAL A 69 -8.28 2.93 10.56
N LEU A 70 -7.30 2.78 11.44
CA LEU A 70 -7.09 3.62 12.63
C LEU A 70 -6.73 5.08 12.28
N LEU A 71 -6.27 5.34 11.06
CA LEU A 71 -5.76 6.64 10.62
C LEU A 71 -6.62 7.16 9.46
N THR A 72 -6.84 8.47 9.46
CA THR A 72 -7.43 9.18 8.31
C THR A 72 -6.34 10.00 7.63
N PRO A 73 -6.04 9.76 6.35
CA PRO A 73 -5.01 10.48 5.63
C PRO A 73 -5.43 11.93 5.37
N LYS A 74 -4.51 12.87 5.64
CA LYS A 74 -4.72 14.29 5.36
C LYS A 74 -4.24 14.69 3.96
N ASN A 75 -3.22 13.99 3.47
CA ASN A 75 -2.53 14.30 2.23
C ASN A 75 -2.92 13.31 1.11
N LEU A 76 -2.96 13.80 -0.12
CA LEU A 76 -3.26 13.07 -1.34
C LEU A 76 -2.03 13.10 -2.26
N VAL A 77 -1.59 11.95 -2.73
CA VAL A 77 -0.58 11.84 -3.79
C VAL A 77 -1.27 11.39 -5.07
N MET A 78 -0.96 12.06 -6.17
CA MET A 78 -1.50 11.72 -7.48
C MET A 78 -0.36 11.21 -8.36
N GLU A 79 -0.67 10.19 -9.14
CA GLU A 79 0.23 9.69 -10.18
C GLU A 79 -0.06 10.37 -11.51
N MET A 80 0.98 10.87 -12.17
CA MET A 80 0.89 11.55 -13.47
C MET A 80 1.76 10.83 -14.49
N SER A 81 1.30 10.74 -15.75
CA SER A 81 2.11 10.25 -16.86
C SER A 81 3.22 11.22 -17.23
N VAL A 82 4.36 10.68 -17.66
CA VAL A 82 5.48 11.42 -18.24
C VAL A 82 5.32 11.62 -19.75
N SER A 83 4.34 10.96 -20.39
CA SER A 83 4.17 10.95 -21.86
C SER A 83 3.75 12.29 -22.46
N ASP A 84 4.36 12.59 -23.63
CA ASP A 84 4.10 13.72 -24.51
C ASP A 84 2.63 13.77 -24.96
N ILE A 85 2.16 15.00 -25.23
CA ILE A 85 0.79 15.39 -25.60
C ILE A 85 0.15 14.55 -26.74
N GLN A 86 0.94 13.78 -27.49
CA GLN A 86 0.50 12.96 -28.63
C GLN A 86 -0.34 11.71 -28.24
N ASP A 87 -0.10 11.08 -27.09
CA ASP A 87 -0.87 9.89 -26.68
C ASP A 87 -2.26 10.23 -26.12
N ALA A 88 -2.47 11.48 -25.66
CA ALA A 88 -3.79 11.95 -25.24
C ALA A 88 -4.76 12.05 -26.44
N LEU A 89 -4.25 12.36 -27.63
CA LEU A 89 -5.03 12.45 -28.87
C LEU A 89 -5.49 11.07 -29.37
N THR A 90 -4.66 10.04 -29.26
CA THR A 90 -5.03 8.66 -29.65
C THR A 90 -6.07 8.06 -28.69
N LEU A 91 -5.94 8.32 -27.39
CA LEU A 91 -6.94 7.91 -26.39
C LEU A 91 -8.29 8.59 -26.62
N SER A 92 -8.30 9.90 -26.90
CA SER A 92 -9.54 10.66 -27.17
C SER A 92 -10.26 10.20 -28.44
N SER A 93 -9.51 9.66 -29.41
CA SER A 93 -10.06 9.11 -30.65
C SER A 93 -10.74 7.75 -30.43
N MET A 94 -10.17 6.90 -29.56
CA MET A 94 -10.82 5.66 -29.13
C MET A 94 -12.02 5.92 -28.21
N GLU A 95 -11.94 6.90 -27.31
CA GLU A 95 -13.08 7.31 -26.48
C GLU A 95 -14.23 7.82 -27.34
N LYS A 96 -13.96 8.63 -28.38
CA LYS A 96 -14.95 9.04 -29.38
C LYS A 96 -15.58 7.85 -30.10
N ALA A 97 -14.78 6.89 -30.56
CA ALA A 97 -15.30 5.69 -31.24
C ALA A 97 -16.21 4.85 -30.32
N VAL A 98 -15.85 4.72 -29.03
CA VAL A 98 -16.68 4.04 -28.02
C VAL A 98 -17.94 4.84 -27.68
N HIS A 99 -17.87 6.17 -27.69
CA HIS A 99 -19.03 7.02 -27.48
C HIS A 99 -20.02 6.98 -28.64
N GLU A 100 -19.54 6.97 -29.89
CA GLU A 100 -20.38 6.79 -31.08
C GLU A 100 -21.05 5.40 -31.12
N LEU A 101 -20.34 4.36 -30.65
CA LEU A 101 -20.91 3.02 -30.47
C LEU A 101 -22.02 2.97 -29.41
N LYS A 102 -22.01 3.86 -28.39
CA LYS A 102 -23.04 3.90 -27.34
C LYS A 102 -24.38 4.51 -27.80
N GLU A 103 -24.42 5.24 -28.91
CA GLU A 103 -25.63 5.93 -29.37
C GLU A 103 -26.60 5.04 -30.17
N THR A 104 -26.26 3.77 -30.43
CA THR A 104 -27.15 2.83 -31.13
C THR A 104 -27.72 1.78 -30.17
N VAL A 105 -29.04 1.59 -30.20
CA VAL A 105 -29.80 0.73 -29.26
C VAL A 105 -29.42 -0.77 -29.35
N LEU A 106 -28.88 -1.21 -30.49
CA LEU A 106 -28.46 -2.61 -30.74
C LEU A 106 -27.00 -2.90 -30.35
N THR A 107 -26.19 -1.85 -30.16
CA THR A 107 -24.75 -1.97 -29.96
C THR A 107 -24.35 -2.57 -28.62
N PRO A 108 -25.02 -2.29 -27.48
CA PRO A 108 -24.71 -2.93 -26.21
C PRO A 108 -24.81 -4.46 -26.26
N TYR A 109 -25.81 -5.00 -26.97
CA TYR A 109 -25.99 -6.46 -27.10
C TYR A 109 -24.88 -7.11 -27.93
N MET A 110 -24.59 -6.57 -29.13
CA MET A 110 -23.51 -7.13 -29.97
C MET A 110 -22.13 -6.91 -29.36
N THR A 111 -21.93 -5.81 -28.64
CA THR A 111 -20.68 -5.50 -27.94
C THR A 111 -20.47 -6.47 -26.78
N VAL A 112 -21.50 -6.76 -25.97
CA VAL A 112 -21.42 -7.75 -24.87
C VAL A 112 -21.15 -9.16 -25.41
N GLU A 113 -21.78 -9.58 -26.50
CA GLU A 113 -21.52 -10.88 -27.12
C GLU A 113 -20.11 -10.98 -27.73
N ALA A 114 -19.65 -9.97 -28.47
CA ALA A 114 -18.32 -9.96 -29.06
C ALA A 114 -17.21 -9.86 -28.00
N ILE A 115 -17.40 -9.00 -27.00
CA ILE A 115 -16.50 -8.89 -25.84
C ILE A 115 -16.54 -10.19 -25.01
N GLY A 116 -17.71 -10.79 -24.84
CA GLY A 116 -17.89 -12.08 -24.18
C GLY A 116 -17.14 -13.22 -24.87
N LEU A 117 -17.16 -13.29 -26.20
CA LEU A 117 -16.37 -14.23 -26.99
C LEU A 117 -14.86 -14.00 -26.85
N LEU A 118 -14.41 -12.73 -26.83
CA LEU A 118 -13.01 -12.38 -26.58
C LEU A 118 -12.57 -12.81 -25.16
N PHE A 119 -13.41 -12.57 -24.15
CA PHE A 119 -13.17 -13.08 -22.80
C PHE A 119 -13.24 -14.61 -22.73
N GLY A 120 -14.07 -15.24 -23.56
CA GLY A 120 -14.16 -16.70 -23.69
C GLY A 120 -12.84 -17.30 -24.19
N LEU A 121 -12.19 -16.67 -25.18
CA LEU A 121 -10.86 -17.08 -25.65
C LEU A 121 -9.77 -16.87 -24.58
N ASP A 122 -9.82 -15.76 -23.85
CA ASP A 122 -8.94 -15.50 -22.70
C ASP A 122 -9.13 -16.58 -21.62
N MET A 123 -10.36 -16.94 -21.28
CA MET A 123 -10.68 -18.04 -20.37
C MET A 123 -10.15 -19.38 -20.85
N VAL A 124 -10.35 -19.74 -22.12
CA VAL A 124 -9.86 -21.01 -22.67
C VAL A 124 -8.33 -21.07 -22.57
N GLY A 125 -7.64 -19.98 -22.92
CA GLY A 125 -6.19 -19.86 -22.78
C GLY A 125 -5.70 -19.99 -21.34
N LYS A 126 -6.33 -19.25 -20.41
CA LYS A 126 -6.06 -19.31 -18.97
C LYS A 126 -6.35 -20.69 -18.36
N THR A 127 -7.32 -21.42 -18.90
CA THR A 127 -7.73 -22.75 -18.40
C THR A 127 -6.83 -23.86 -18.92
N LEU A 128 -6.57 -23.91 -20.24
CA LEU A 128 -5.83 -25.01 -20.86
C LEU A 128 -4.32 -24.88 -20.70
N ALA A 129 -3.79 -23.67 -20.69
CA ALA A 129 -2.35 -23.43 -20.63
C ALA A 129 -2.00 -22.11 -19.91
N PRO A 130 -2.34 -21.94 -18.62
CA PRO A 130 -2.21 -20.67 -17.89
C PRO A 130 -0.80 -20.07 -17.99
N ARG A 131 0.26 -20.89 -17.91
CA ARG A 131 1.65 -20.43 -18.01
C ARG A 131 2.06 -19.98 -19.41
N LEU A 132 1.63 -20.71 -20.45
CA LEU A 132 2.00 -20.38 -21.82
C LEU A 132 1.22 -19.15 -22.29
N TYR A 133 -0.07 -19.12 -21.95
CA TYR A 133 -0.96 -18.02 -22.23
C TYR A 133 -0.52 -16.73 -21.54
N SER A 134 -0.23 -16.77 -20.23
CA SER A 134 0.30 -15.61 -19.50
C SER A 134 1.65 -15.14 -20.03
N ARG A 135 2.57 -16.05 -20.42
CA ARG A 135 3.84 -15.66 -21.06
C ARG A 135 3.60 -14.94 -22.39
N TRP A 136 2.71 -15.45 -23.22
CA TRP A 136 2.35 -14.82 -24.50
C TRP A 136 1.64 -13.48 -24.28
N ARG A 137 0.68 -13.43 -23.36
CA ARG A 137 -0.07 -12.22 -23.02
C ARG A 137 0.81 -11.16 -22.37
N SER A 138 1.71 -11.53 -21.48
CA SER A 138 2.69 -10.62 -20.89
C SER A 138 3.64 -10.00 -21.93
N LYS A 139 3.91 -10.69 -23.05
CA LYS A 139 4.66 -10.13 -24.18
C LYS A 139 3.85 -9.14 -25.00
N LEU A 140 2.53 -9.34 -25.12
CA LEU A 140 1.61 -8.38 -25.72
C LEU A 140 1.38 -7.16 -24.83
N ASP A 141 1.22 -7.38 -23.52
CA ASP A 141 1.14 -6.33 -22.51
C ASP A 141 2.48 -5.59 -22.36
N HIS A 142 3.61 -6.18 -22.77
CA HIS A 142 4.89 -5.48 -22.89
C HIS A 142 4.88 -4.36 -23.94
N HIS A 143 3.92 -4.33 -24.87
CA HIS A 143 3.67 -3.16 -25.72
C HIS A 143 2.72 -2.13 -25.07
N ASN A 144 2.06 -2.48 -23.95
CA ASN A 144 1.30 -1.60 -23.08
C ASN A 144 2.06 -1.36 -21.76
N HIS A 145 3.30 -0.86 -21.84
CA HIS A 145 3.95 -0.34 -20.64
C HIS A 145 3.02 0.72 -20.03
N LYS A 146 2.65 0.57 -18.74
CA LYS A 146 2.17 1.74 -18.00
C LYS A 146 3.22 2.84 -18.23
N PRO A 147 2.83 4.02 -18.72
CA PRO A 147 3.80 5.08 -19.02
C PRO A 147 4.62 5.34 -17.76
N ASN A 148 5.88 5.74 -17.91
CA ASN A 148 6.66 6.22 -16.78
C ASN A 148 5.81 7.26 -16.03
N THR A 149 5.68 7.10 -14.72
CA THR A 149 4.83 7.97 -13.92
C THR A 149 5.62 8.71 -12.87
N HIS A 150 5.23 9.94 -12.62
CA HIS A 150 5.73 10.73 -11.50
C HIS A 150 4.66 10.90 -10.43
N LEU A 151 5.10 10.87 -9.17
CA LEU A 151 4.24 11.13 -8.02
C LEU A 151 4.33 12.61 -7.64
N LEU A 152 3.16 13.25 -7.53
CA LEU A 152 3.05 14.59 -6.97
C LEU A 152 3.15 14.54 -5.44
N ILE A 153 4.39 14.59 -4.94
CA ILE A 153 4.67 14.53 -3.50
C ILE A 153 4.77 15.90 -2.86
N ASP A 154 5.13 16.94 -3.60
CA ASP A 154 5.31 18.27 -3.01
C ASP A 154 3.99 19.02 -2.84
N LYS A 155 3.87 19.70 -1.70
CA LYS A 155 2.68 20.51 -1.38
C LYS A 155 2.50 21.61 -2.43
N LEU A 156 1.30 21.72 -2.97
CA LEU A 156 0.93 22.88 -3.78
C LEU A 156 0.90 24.13 -2.89
N SER A 157 1.60 25.18 -3.33
CA SER A 157 1.46 26.50 -2.72
C SER A 157 0.06 27.06 -2.95
N ARG A 158 -0.35 28.03 -2.10
CA ARG A 158 -1.65 28.72 -2.28
C ARG A 158 -1.76 29.38 -3.65
N GLU A 159 -0.67 29.96 -4.16
CA GLU A 159 -0.63 30.60 -5.47
C GLU A 159 -0.80 29.60 -6.62
N GLN A 160 -0.16 28.43 -6.54
CA GLN A 160 -0.32 27.37 -7.53
C GLN A 160 -1.75 26.82 -7.51
N ALA A 161 -2.32 26.54 -6.33
CA ALA A 161 -3.69 26.09 -6.21
C ALA A 161 -4.68 27.11 -6.77
N ASP A 162 -4.46 28.39 -6.50
CA ASP A 162 -5.24 29.48 -7.08
C ASP A 162 -5.11 29.50 -8.59
N SER A 163 -3.90 29.42 -9.14
CA SER A 163 -3.67 29.37 -10.58
C SER A 163 -4.39 28.19 -11.25
N ILE A 164 -4.36 27.00 -10.63
CA ILE A 164 -5.05 25.81 -11.14
C ILE A 164 -6.56 26.02 -11.17
N VAL A 165 -7.17 26.47 -10.07
CA VAL A 165 -8.61 26.75 -10.03
C VAL A 165 -9.00 27.79 -11.08
N ARG A 166 -8.19 28.83 -11.23
CA ARG A 166 -8.41 29.88 -12.22
C ARG A 166 -8.37 29.34 -13.64
N ALA A 167 -7.44 28.44 -13.96
CA ALA A 167 -7.32 27.82 -15.27
C ALA A 167 -8.51 26.89 -15.57
N VAL A 168 -8.88 26.02 -14.62
CA VAL A 168 -10.03 25.12 -14.77
C VAL A 168 -11.32 25.90 -15.00
N GLN A 169 -11.57 26.95 -14.21
CA GLN A 169 -12.77 27.78 -14.36
C GLN A 169 -12.82 28.47 -15.73
N ARG A 170 -11.66 28.92 -16.26
CA ARG A 170 -11.61 29.51 -17.62
C ARG A 170 -12.00 28.49 -18.68
N THR A 171 -11.51 27.26 -18.59
CA THR A 171 -11.88 26.18 -19.51
C THR A 171 -13.37 25.84 -19.42
N VAL A 172 -13.93 25.76 -18.19
CA VAL A 172 -15.36 25.49 -17.98
C VAL A 172 -16.22 26.61 -18.57
N ILE A 173 -15.85 27.88 -18.38
CA ILE A 173 -16.57 29.02 -18.99
C ILE A 173 -16.51 28.95 -20.51
N ALA A 174 -15.33 28.70 -21.08
CA ALA A 174 -15.19 28.57 -22.53
C ALA A 174 -16.07 27.43 -23.08
N LYS A 175 -16.12 26.28 -22.39
CA LYS A 175 -16.99 25.16 -22.78
C LYS A 175 -18.48 25.47 -22.59
N ALA A 176 -18.85 26.22 -21.55
CA ALA A 176 -20.22 26.68 -21.34
C ALA A 176 -20.68 27.60 -22.49
N ILE A 177 -19.80 28.53 -22.92
CA ILE A 177 -20.07 29.42 -24.05
C ILE A 177 -20.24 28.61 -25.35
N GLU A 178 -19.35 27.66 -25.60
CA GLU A 178 -19.43 26.78 -26.78
C GLU A 178 -20.73 25.96 -26.77
N ASN A 179 -21.09 25.36 -25.63
CA ASN A 179 -22.27 24.50 -25.53
C ASN A 179 -23.60 25.28 -25.63
N GLU A 180 -23.68 26.49 -25.05
CA GLU A 180 -24.93 27.27 -25.03
C GLU A 180 -25.11 28.18 -26.25
N PHE A 181 -24.01 28.65 -26.85
CA PHE A 181 -24.06 29.63 -27.93
C PHE A 181 -23.43 29.15 -29.24
N GLY A 182 -22.89 27.92 -29.29
CA GLY A 182 -22.29 27.34 -30.50
C GLY A 182 -21.01 28.03 -30.97
N ILE A 183 -20.38 28.84 -30.12
CA ILE A 183 -19.16 29.57 -30.46
C ILE A 183 -17.96 28.64 -30.27
N LEU A 184 -17.26 28.32 -31.36
CA LEU A 184 -16.04 27.52 -31.33
C LEU A 184 -14.99 28.15 -30.39
N GLN A 185 -14.30 27.30 -29.64
CA GLN A 185 -13.39 27.71 -28.56
C GLN A 185 -12.30 28.70 -29.02
N GLU A 186 -11.84 28.58 -30.28
CA GLU A 186 -10.86 29.46 -30.94
C GLU A 186 -11.33 30.91 -31.13
N ASN A 187 -12.64 31.15 -31.13
CA ASN A 187 -13.25 32.47 -31.30
C ASN A 187 -13.62 33.13 -29.97
N ILE A 188 -13.41 32.43 -28.84
CA ILE A 188 -13.69 32.94 -27.51
C ILE A 188 -12.50 33.77 -27.02
N LYS A 189 -12.70 35.07 -26.83
CA LYS A 189 -11.64 35.96 -26.31
C LYS A 189 -11.37 35.70 -24.83
N ASP A 190 -10.11 35.60 -24.45
CA ASP A 190 -9.68 35.42 -23.05
C ASP A 190 -10.19 36.50 -22.09
N ASP A 191 -10.28 37.75 -22.55
CA ASP A 191 -10.81 38.86 -21.74
C ASP A 191 -12.29 38.66 -21.39
N LEU A 192 -13.10 38.11 -22.31
CA LEU A 192 -14.50 37.80 -22.08
C LEU A 192 -14.65 36.71 -21.01
N VAL A 193 -13.84 35.65 -21.11
CA VAL A 193 -13.80 34.56 -20.11
C VAL A 193 -13.39 35.09 -18.74
N ARG A 194 -12.40 36.00 -18.69
CA ARG A 194 -11.98 36.65 -17.44
C ARG A 194 -13.11 37.48 -16.83
N GLU A 195 -13.74 38.37 -17.61
CA GLU A 195 -14.83 39.24 -17.13
C GLU A 195 -16.02 38.41 -16.61
N LEU A 196 -16.46 37.39 -17.36
CA LEU A 196 -17.53 36.48 -16.92
C LEU A 196 -17.19 35.77 -15.62
N ARG A 197 -15.93 35.37 -15.44
CA ARG A 197 -15.50 34.73 -14.20
C ARG A 197 -15.57 35.69 -13.02
N GLU A 198 -15.07 36.92 -13.16
CA GLU A 198 -15.09 37.89 -12.07
C GLU A 198 -16.53 38.26 -11.66
N VAL A 199 -17.45 38.34 -12.63
CA VAL A 199 -18.89 38.52 -12.35
C VAL A 199 -19.48 37.29 -11.67
N ALA A 200 -19.23 36.08 -12.18
CA ALA A 200 -19.71 34.83 -11.58
C ALA A 200 -19.19 34.65 -10.14
N MET A 201 -17.92 35.01 -9.89
CA MET A 201 -17.24 34.97 -8.59
C MET A 201 -17.61 36.12 -7.64
N ARG A 202 -18.50 37.04 -8.05
CA ARG A 202 -18.93 38.22 -7.25
C ARG A 202 -17.78 39.17 -6.88
N HIS A 203 -16.80 39.28 -7.76
CA HIS A 203 -15.71 40.25 -7.66
C HIS A 203 -15.98 41.53 -8.48
N ALA A 204 -16.92 41.47 -9.42
CA ALA A 204 -17.34 42.59 -10.24
C ALA A 204 -18.86 42.54 -10.51
N GLU A 205 -19.45 43.71 -10.74
CA GLU A 205 -20.84 43.82 -11.21
C GLU A 205 -20.91 43.58 -12.73
N PRO A 206 -22.03 43.04 -13.26
CA PRO A 206 -22.18 42.80 -14.69
C PRO A 206 -22.23 44.13 -15.46
N ALA A 207 -21.22 44.39 -16.30
CA ALA A 207 -21.25 45.52 -17.21
C ALA A 207 -22.14 45.21 -18.42
N HIS A 208 -22.98 46.16 -18.85
CA HIS A 208 -23.84 45.99 -20.03
C HIS A 208 -23.06 45.63 -21.31
N SER A 209 -21.82 46.12 -21.44
CA SER A 209 -20.91 45.81 -22.54
C SER A 209 -20.44 44.35 -22.56
N LEU A 210 -20.50 43.63 -21.44
CA LEU A 210 -20.10 42.23 -21.35
C LEU A 210 -21.05 41.34 -22.16
N PHE A 211 -22.36 41.54 -22.00
CA PHE A 211 -23.40 40.74 -22.65
C PHE A 211 -23.54 41.07 -24.13
N GLN A 212 -23.28 42.31 -24.53
CA GLN A 212 -23.21 42.70 -25.94
C GLN A 212 -22.12 41.92 -26.70
N LYS A 213 -20.98 41.59 -26.08
CA LYS A 213 -19.92 40.77 -26.70
C LYS A 213 -20.40 39.34 -27.02
N LEU A 214 -21.46 38.86 -26.38
CA LEU A 214 -22.10 37.56 -26.60
C LEU A 214 -23.40 37.67 -27.40
N ASN A 215 -23.77 38.85 -27.91
CA ASN A 215 -25.08 39.14 -28.51
C ASN A 215 -26.28 38.81 -27.59
N LEU A 216 -26.12 38.97 -26.27
CA LEU A 216 -27.17 38.70 -25.28
C LEU A 216 -27.82 40.00 -24.79
N GLY A 217 -29.13 39.94 -24.57
CA GLY A 217 -29.83 40.97 -23.78
C GLY A 217 -29.43 40.92 -22.29
N PRO A 218 -29.67 41.98 -21.51
CA PRO A 218 -29.27 42.04 -20.11
C PRO A 218 -29.88 40.92 -19.24
N GLU A 219 -31.18 40.61 -19.42
CA GLU A 219 -31.82 39.49 -18.69
C GLU A 219 -31.21 38.14 -19.04
N GLN A 220 -30.97 37.87 -20.33
CA GLN A 220 -30.34 36.63 -20.79
C GLN A 220 -28.89 36.49 -20.29
N GLY A 221 -28.18 37.61 -20.19
CA GLY A 221 -26.83 37.67 -19.65
C GLY A 221 -26.79 37.37 -18.14
N GLU A 222 -27.72 37.94 -17.37
CA GLU A 222 -27.85 37.64 -15.94
C GLU A 222 -28.24 36.18 -15.69
N GLU A 223 -29.16 35.64 -16.50
CA GLU A 223 -29.55 34.24 -16.42
C GLU A 223 -28.37 33.30 -16.73
N PHE A 224 -27.56 33.63 -17.74
CA PHE A 224 -26.34 32.88 -18.05
C PHE A 224 -25.32 32.94 -16.90
N VAL A 225 -25.12 34.10 -16.28
CA VAL A 225 -24.25 34.23 -15.10
C VAL A 225 -24.75 33.37 -13.94
N GLU A 226 -26.07 33.28 -13.72
CA GLU A 226 -26.60 32.38 -12.69
C GLU A 226 -26.46 30.90 -13.05
N ARG A 227 -26.57 30.53 -14.33
CA ARG A 227 -26.21 29.17 -14.78
C ARG A 227 -24.73 28.87 -14.56
N LEU A 228 -23.82 29.82 -14.84
CA LEU A 228 -22.39 29.68 -14.53
C LEU A 228 -22.17 29.40 -13.04
N ARG A 229 -22.92 30.05 -12.15
CA ARG A 229 -22.83 29.86 -10.70
C ARG A 229 -23.40 28.53 -10.22
N THR A 230 -24.56 28.13 -10.72
CA THR A 230 -25.35 27.01 -10.21
C THR A 230 -25.09 25.69 -10.94
N VAL A 231 -25.13 25.71 -12.28
CA VAL A 231 -24.95 24.53 -13.13
C VAL A 231 -23.47 24.21 -13.31
N TYR A 232 -22.67 25.20 -13.68
CA TYR A 232 -21.23 25.04 -13.92
C TYR A 232 -20.37 25.24 -12.66
N ARG A 233 -20.99 25.55 -11.52
CA ARG A 233 -20.36 25.66 -10.20
C ARG A 233 -19.21 26.68 -10.12
N ILE A 234 -19.29 27.76 -10.89
CA ILE A 234 -18.31 28.87 -10.85
C ILE A 234 -18.81 29.90 -9.83
N ASN A 235 -18.54 29.62 -8.56
CA ASN A 235 -18.90 30.52 -7.47
C ASN A 235 -17.85 30.45 -6.32
N PRO A 236 -17.86 31.41 -5.37
CA PRO A 236 -16.88 31.46 -4.28
C PRO A 236 -16.89 30.27 -3.32
N VAL A 237 -18.01 29.55 -3.20
CA VAL A 237 -18.12 28.39 -2.30
C VAL A 237 -17.42 27.19 -2.92
N ASP A 238 -17.75 26.88 -4.18
CA ASP A 238 -17.12 25.79 -4.93
C ASP A 238 -15.62 26.06 -5.17
N ALA A 239 -15.23 27.30 -5.46
CA ALA A 239 -13.82 27.67 -5.58
C ALA A 239 -13.05 27.43 -4.27
N ARG A 240 -13.63 27.77 -3.11
CA ARG A 240 -13.03 27.47 -1.80
C ARG A 240 -12.94 25.96 -1.56
N ALA A 241 -13.98 25.20 -1.92
CA ALA A 241 -13.97 23.74 -1.79
C ALA A 241 -12.91 23.08 -2.69
N GLN A 242 -12.77 23.56 -3.93
CA GLN A 242 -11.72 23.10 -4.86
C GLN A 242 -10.32 23.42 -4.34
N LYS A 243 -10.08 24.65 -3.85
CA LYS A 243 -8.81 25.02 -3.21
C LYS A 243 -8.52 24.15 -1.99
N ALA A 244 -9.52 23.86 -1.15
CA ALA A 244 -9.37 22.97 0.00
C ALA A 244 -8.96 21.55 -0.44
N ARG A 245 -9.57 21.02 -1.52
CA ARG A 245 -9.17 19.71 -2.09
C ARG A 245 -7.74 19.74 -2.63
N LEU A 246 -7.36 20.77 -3.39
CA LEU A 246 -6.00 20.95 -3.92
C LEU A 246 -4.98 21.09 -2.78
N SER A 247 -5.36 21.71 -1.66
CA SER A 247 -4.49 21.83 -0.48
C SER A 247 -4.20 20.49 0.20
N ARG A 248 -4.90 19.40 -0.15
CA ARG A 248 -4.54 18.05 0.30
C ARG A 248 -3.39 17.47 -0.52
N ILE A 249 -3.15 17.95 -1.74
CA ILE A 249 -2.15 17.38 -2.64
C ILE A 249 -0.75 17.59 -2.07
N GLY A 250 0.02 16.50 -2.01
CA GLY A 250 1.39 16.45 -1.55
C GLY A 250 1.58 16.71 -0.06
N PHE A 251 2.84 16.79 0.32
CA PHE A 251 3.38 16.96 1.66
C PHE A 251 4.28 18.19 1.70
N SER A 252 4.15 18.98 2.76
CA SER A 252 5.11 20.04 3.06
C SER A 252 6.48 19.46 3.42
N LEU A 253 7.55 20.25 3.29
CA LEU A 253 8.89 19.78 3.64
C LEU A 253 8.99 19.31 5.09
N GLU A 254 8.29 19.99 6.02
CA GLU A 254 8.24 19.61 7.43
C GLU A 254 7.56 18.26 7.64
N GLU A 255 6.44 18.00 6.95
CA GLU A 255 5.77 16.69 6.98
C GLU A 255 6.67 15.59 6.42
N GLN A 256 7.33 15.83 5.28
CA GLN A 256 8.24 14.86 4.66
C GLN A 256 9.38 14.49 5.63
N VAL A 257 10.02 15.47 6.24
CA VAL A 257 11.09 15.26 7.24
C VAL A 257 10.54 14.52 8.46
N GLY A 258 9.38 14.92 8.98
CA GLY A 258 8.75 14.30 10.14
C GLY A 258 8.45 12.82 9.92
N PHE A 259 7.82 12.47 8.80
CA PHE A 259 7.48 11.09 8.49
C PHE A 259 8.72 10.21 8.26
N VAL A 260 9.71 10.70 7.49
CA VAL A 260 10.94 9.94 7.24
C VAL A 260 11.75 9.74 8.52
N SER A 261 11.91 10.79 9.34
CA SER A 261 12.61 10.73 10.64
C SER A 261 11.94 9.72 11.58
N GLN A 262 10.61 9.81 11.72
CA GLN A 262 9.83 8.92 12.58
C GLN A 262 9.92 7.46 12.14
N ALA A 263 9.82 7.18 10.84
CA ALA A 263 9.90 5.82 10.30
C ALA A 263 11.28 5.20 10.58
N LEU A 264 12.36 5.91 10.25
CA LEU A 264 13.74 5.46 10.44
C LEU A 264 14.07 5.22 11.92
N ARG A 265 13.65 6.14 12.80
CA ARG A 265 13.84 6.00 14.25
C ARG A 265 13.03 4.83 14.82
N SER A 266 11.80 4.62 14.36
CA SER A 266 10.93 3.56 14.90
C SER A 266 11.53 2.15 14.74
N ILE A 267 12.36 1.94 13.71
CA ILE A 267 13.08 0.68 13.47
C ILE A 267 14.53 0.67 13.96
N GLY A 268 15.01 1.78 14.55
CA GLY A 268 16.38 1.93 15.02
C GLY A 268 17.42 2.26 13.94
N LEU A 269 17.03 2.44 12.68
CA LEU A 269 17.95 2.79 11.58
C LEU A 269 18.23 4.30 11.58
N THR A 270 19.17 4.72 12.40
CA THR A 270 19.55 6.15 12.55
C THR A 270 20.96 6.46 12.08
N ASN A 271 21.77 5.43 11.85
CA ASN A 271 23.17 5.50 11.44
C ASN A 271 23.55 4.26 10.64
N ASN A 272 24.80 4.22 10.12
CA ASN A 272 25.35 3.09 9.36
C ASN A 272 24.47 2.65 8.17
N PHE A 273 23.96 3.63 7.41
CA PHE A 273 23.16 3.37 6.22
C PHE A 273 24.00 2.72 5.11
N SER A 274 23.47 1.69 4.45
CA SER A 274 24.07 1.05 3.29
C SER A 274 24.01 1.91 2.03
N ARG A 275 24.67 1.46 0.94
CA ARG A 275 24.52 2.09 -0.38
C ARG A 275 23.08 1.96 -0.88
N PHE A 276 22.50 0.78 -0.73
CA PHE A 276 21.09 0.53 -1.04
C PHE A 276 20.29 0.38 0.25
N VAL A 277 19.18 1.10 0.33
CA VAL A 277 18.14 0.89 1.33
C VAL A 277 16.86 0.54 0.59
N LEU A 278 16.55 -0.76 0.50
CA LEU A 278 15.30 -1.22 -0.11
C LEU A 278 14.14 -0.89 0.81
N VAL A 279 13.08 -0.30 0.26
CA VAL A 279 11.82 -0.04 0.97
C VAL A 279 10.80 -0.98 0.36
N ALA A 280 10.64 -2.16 0.96
CA ALA A 280 9.88 -3.28 0.44
C ALA A 280 8.48 -3.33 1.05
N GLY A 281 7.50 -2.72 0.37
CA GLY A 281 6.09 -3.00 0.59
C GLY A 281 5.78 -4.43 0.14
N HIS A 282 4.61 -4.97 0.47
CA HIS A 282 4.19 -6.27 -0.06
C HIS A 282 2.83 -6.17 -0.74
N GLY A 283 2.55 -7.18 -1.55
CA GLY A 283 1.26 -7.43 -2.18
C GLY A 283 1.18 -8.90 -2.57
N SER A 284 -0.02 -9.36 -2.83
CA SER A 284 -0.29 -10.69 -3.36
C SER A 284 -0.56 -10.62 -4.85
N GLN A 285 -0.41 -11.75 -5.54
CA GLN A 285 -0.90 -11.91 -6.90
C GLN A 285 -1.82 -13.14 -6.96
N SER A 286 -3.04 -12.92 -7.43
CA SER A 286 -4.02 -13.98 -7.68
C SER A 286 -5.05 -13.54 -8.71
N GLU A 287 -5.55 -14.47 -9.52
CA GLU A 287 -6.66 -14.22 -10.43
C GLU A 287 -7.99 -14.62 -9.76
N ASN A 288 -9.07 -13.89 -10.07
CA ASN A 288 -10.45 -14.22 -9.65
C ASN A 288 -10.63 -14.49 -8.15
N ASN A 289 -10.08 -13.62 -7.29
CA ASN A 289 -10.09 -13.81 -5.85
C ASN A 289 -10.78 -12.64 -5.13
N PRO A 290 -12.04 -12.80 -4.68
CA PRO A 290 -12.75 -11.79 -3.88
C PRO A 290 -12.04 -11.35 -2.59
N TYR A 291 -11.04 -12.11 -2.14
CA TYR A 291 -10.26 -11.87 -0.92
C TYR A 291 -8.84 -11.36 -1.21
N GLU A 292 -8.60 -10.76 -2.38
CA GLU A 292 -7.31 -10.17 -2.71
C GLU A 292 -6.84 -9.18 -1.63
N SER A 293 -7.75 -8.32 -1.15
CA SER A 293 -7.45 -7.34 -0.09
C SER A 293 -7.04 -7.97 1.25
N ALA A 294 -7.48 -9.21 1.53
CA ALA A 294 -7.08 -9.96 2.72
C ALA A 294 -5.70 -10.62 2.57
N LEU A 295 -5.21 -10.78 1.33
CA LEU A 295 -3.85 -11.23 1.03
C LEU A 295 -2.87 -10.06 0.89
N ASP A 296 -3.37 -8.87 0.57
CA ASP A 296 -2.60 -7.64 0.52
C ASP A 296 -2.29 -7.08 1.93
N CYS A 297 -1.76 -5.87 1.99
CA CYS A 297 -1.25 -5.31 3.23
C CYS A 297 -2.37 -4.74 4.10
N GLY A 298 -2.68 -5.39 5.22
CA GLY A 298 -3.59 -4.86 6.23
C GLY A 298 -3.15 -3.50 6.81
N ALA A 299 -1.84 -3.23 6.86
CA ALA A 299 -1.32 -1.93 7.28
C ALA A 299 -1.47 -0.83 6.20
N CYS A 300 -1.77 -1.18 4.95
CA CYS A 300 -2.10 -0.25 3.86
C CYS A 300 -3.60 -0.27 3.53
N GLY A 301 -4.45 -0.72 4.46
CA GLY A 301 -5.89 -0.76 4.27
C GLY A 301 -6.35 -1.86 3.31
N GLY A 302 -5.59 -2.95 3.18
CA GLY A 302 -5.90 -4.05 2.25
C GLY A 302 -5.47 -3.76 0.81
N ASN A 303 -4.51 -2.86 0.61
CA ASN A 303 -3.94 -2.53 -0.70
C ASN A 303 -2.47 -2.99 -0.79
N ILE A 304 -1.95 -3.08 -2.01
CA ILE A 304 -0.53 -3.30 -2.27
C ILE A 304 0.34 -2.15 -1.71
N GLY A 305 1.46 -2.50 -1.07
CA GLY A 305 2.33 -1.54 -0.38
C GLY A 305 3.33 -0.79 -1.26
N ILE A 306 3.33 -1.01 -2.59
CA ILE A 306 4.34 -0.39 -3.48
C ILE A 306 4.23 1.13 -3.53
N PHE A 307 3.01 1.69 -3.52
CA PHE A 307 2.83 3.13 -3.60
C PHE A 307 3.34 3.84 -2.33
N ASN A 308 3.12 3.26 -1.14
CA ASN A 308 3.73 3.75 0.10
C ASN A 308 5.27 3.71 0.01
N ALA A 309 5.84 2.63 -0.53
CA ALA A 309 7.28 2.50 -0.69
C ALA A 309 7.87 3.56 -1.63
N ARG A 310 7.20 3.83 -2.77
CA ARG A 310 7.60 4.89 -3.72
C ARG A 310 7.55 6.27 -3.09
N ILE A 311 6.42 6.60 -2.42
CA ILE A 311 6.24 7.87 -1.72
C ILE A 311 7.34 8.07 -0.66
N PHE A 312 7.56 7.07 0.19
CA PHE A 312 8.60 7.12 1.21
C PHE A 312 10.00 7.31 0.62
N SER A 313 10.35 6.53 -0.41
CA SER A 313 11.68 6.56 -1.03
C SER A 313 11.96 7.90 -1.69
N GLN A 314 10.98 8.48 -2.40
CA GLN A 314 11.13 9.79 -3.04
C GLN A 314 11.28 10.91 -2.00
N MET A 315 10.55 10.87 -0.88
CA MET A 315 10.77 11.81 0.24
C MET A 315 12.17 11.64 0.86
N ALA A 316 12.60 10.40 1.14
CA ALA A 316 13.90 10.10 1.76
C ALA A 316 15.11 10.42 0.86
N ASN A 317 14.93 10.39 -0.46
CA ASN A 317 15.97 10.75 -1.43
C ASN A 317 16.05 12.26 -1.70
N LYS A 318 15.08 13.06 -1.25
CA LYS A 318 15.06 14.50 -1.52
C LYS A 318 16.19 15.23 -0.77
N PRO A 319 17.04 16.03 -1.45
CA PRO A 319 18.16 16.72 -0.81
C PRO A 319 17.75 17.62 0.37
N ALA A 320 16.67 18.39 0.20
CA ALA A 320 16.14 19.25 1.25
C ALA A 320 15.67 18.48 2.50
N VAL A 321 15.15 17.26 2.33
CA VAL A 321 14.75 16.39 3.45
C VAL A 321 15.99 15.86 4.16
N ARG A 322 16.98 15.38 3.39
CA ARG A 322 18.25 14.85 3.94
C ARG A 322 19.02 15.90 4.75
N GLU A 323 19.05 17.14 4.30
CA GLU A 323 19.72 18.23 5.03
C GLU A 323 19.06 18.49 6.39
N ARG A 324 17.73 18.52 6.44
CA ARG A 324 16.97 18.68 7.70
C ARG A 324 17.08 17.46 8.61
N LEU A 325 17.16 16.25 8.06
CA LEU A 325 17.41 15.02 8.84
C LEU A 325 18.81 15.02 9.47
N ARG A 326 19.80 15.59 8.77
CA ARG A 326 21.16 15.78 9.28
C ARG A 326 21.17 16.69 10.50
N GLU A 327 20.41 17.80 10.48
CA GLU A 327 20.21 18.69 11.64
C GLU A 327 19.60 17.94 12.85
N GLN A 328 18.77 16.91 12.60
CA GLN A 328 18.18 16.06 13.64
C GLN A 328 19.08 14.89 14.07
N GLY A 329 20.30 14.78 13.56
CA GLY A 329 21.24 13.70 13.89
C GLY A 329 21.00 12.37 13.17
N VAL A 330 20.22 12.37 12.08
CA VAL A 330 20.09 11.20 11.18
C VAL A 330 20.92 11.47 9.94
N LEU A 331 22.13 10.90 9.89
CA LEU A 331 23.08 11.12 8.81
C LEU A 331 22.94 10.03 7.74
N ILE A 332 22.29 10.38 6.63
CA ILE A 332 22.18 9.54 5.43
C ILE A 332 23.36 9.89 4.50
N PRO A 333 24.28 8.97 4.21
CA PRO A 333 25.41 9.20 3.30
C PRO A 333 24.94 9.64 1.91
N GLU A 334 25.75 10.44 1.21
CA GLU A 334 25.44 10.87 -0.17
C GLU A 334 25.31 9.70 -1.15
N ASP A 335 26.09 8.64 -0.92
CA ASP A 335 26.07 7.43 -1.72
C ASP A 335 25.00 6.41 -1.28
N CYS A 336 24.13 6.76 -0.32
CA CYS A 336 22.97 5.98 0.06
C CYS A 336 21.76 6.37 -0.80
N TRP A 337 21.06 5.38 -1.33
CA TRP A 337 19.83 5.57 -2.09
C TRP A 337 18.71 4.64 -1.62
N PHE A 338 17.53 5.22 -1.36
CA PHE A 338 16.33 4.47 -1.03
C PHE A 338 15.67 3.98 -2.32
N VAL A 339 15.48 2.66 -2.45
CA VAL A 339 14.90 2.04 -3.64
C VAL A 339 13.55 1.42 -3.27
N PRO A 340 12.45 1.87 -3.88
CA PRO A 340 11.14 1.28 -3.64
C PRO A 340 11.09 -0.13 -4.22
N ALA A 341 10.50 -1.05 -3.47
CA ALA A 341 10.34 -2.44 -3.89
C ALA A 341 8.98 -3.02 -3.46
N LEU A 342 8.53 -4.03 -4.20
CA LEU A 342 7.35 -4.82 -3.90
C LEU A 342 7.76 -6.28 -3.70
N HIS A 343 7.52 -6.81 -2.50
CA HIS A 343 7.57 -8.24 -2.23
C HIS A 343 6.23 -8.88 -2.58
N ASN A 344 6.20 -9.68 -3.65
CA ASN A 344 5.04 -10.48 -4.03
C ASN A 344 5.00 -11.74 -3.16
N THR A 345 4.04 -11.83 -2.25
CA THR A 345 3.94 -12.94 -1.29
C THR A 345 3.54 -14.28 -1.91
N THR A 346 2.86 -14.25 -3.06
CA THR A 346 2.49 -15.48 -3.78
C THR A 346 3.69 -16.11 -4.48
N THR A 347 4.61 -15.31 -5.04
CA THR A 347 5.75 -15.78 -5.84
C THR A 347 7.12 -15.64 -5.16
N ASP A 348 7.16 -15.00 -3.99
CA ASP A 348 8.34 -14.60 -3.22
C ASP A 348 9.30 -13.68 -4.02
N GLU A 349 8.84 -13.07 -5.11
CA GLU A 349 9.65 -12.15 -5.92
C GLU A 349 9.69 -10.76 -5.28
N VAL A 350 10.88 -10.13 -5.28
CA VAL A 350 11.04 -8.72 -4.89
C VAL A 350 11.37 -7.90 -6.13
N LEU A 351 10.39 -7.12 -6.59
CA LEU A 351 10.51 -6.23 -7.73
C LEU A 351 10.94 -4.84 -7.28
N MET A 352 12.01 -4.30 -7.86
CA MET A 352 12.47 -2.93 -7.60
C MET A 352 11.86 -1.97 -8.62
N TYR A 353 11.47 -0.78 -8.17
CA TYR A 353 10.82 0.27 -8.97
C TYR A 353 11.70 1.52 -9.02
N ASP A 354 11.35 2.42 -9.95
CA ASP A 354 11.99 3.74 -10.14
C ASP A 354 13.52 3.64 -10.30
N LEU A 355 13.99 2.60 -11.00
CA LEU A 355 15.42 2.33 -11.23
C LEU A 355 16.09 3.37 -12.15
N ASP A 356 15.29 4.08 -12.94
CA ASP A 356 15.68 5.21 -13.77
C ASP A 356 16.13 6.43 -12.94
N LEU A 357 15.70 6.52 -11.68
CA LEU A 357 16.10 7.59 -10.75
C LEU A 357 17.41 7.30 -10.01
N LEU A 358 18.05 6.14 -10.26
CA LEU A 358 19.28 5.77 -9.56
C LEU A 358 20.45 6.71 -9.91
N PRO A 359 21.29 7.10 -8.93
CA PRO A 359 22.49 7.86 -9.23
C PRO A 359 23.45 7.06 -10.13
N PRO A 360 24.25 7.72 -11.00
CA PRO A 360 25.15 7.04 -11.94
C PRO A 360 26.15 6.06 -11.31
N SER A 361 26.43 6.20 -10.01
CA SER A 361 27.32 5.34 -9.23
C SER A 361 26.72 3.98 -8.83
N HIS A 362 25.40 3.79 -8.95
CA HIS A 362 24.69 2.62 -8.44
C HIS A 362 24.50 1.47 -9.44
N PRO A 363 24.27 1.70 -10.75
CA PRO A 363 24.00 0.63 -11.71
C PRO A 363 25.02 -0.53 -11.70
N VAL A 364 26.31 -0.25 -11.49
CA VAL A 364 27.38 -1.27 -11.42
C VAL A 364 27.16 -2.34 -10.32
N TYR A 365 26.36 -2.03 -9.30
CA TYR A 365 26.07 -2.94 -8.18
C TYR A 365 24.71 -3.64 -8.29
N LEU A 366 23.88 -3.28 -9.28
CA LEU A 366 22.51 -3.79 -9.39
C LEU A 366 22.47 -5.31 -9.64
N ASP A 367 23.40 -5.85 -10.43
CA ASP A 367 23.42 -7.28 -10.71
C ASP A 367 23.70 -8.09 -9.44
N ARG A 368 24.61 -7.62 -8.58
CA ARG A 368 24.86 -8.24 -7.28
C ARG A 368 23.61 -8.19 -6.40
N LEU A 369 22.93 -7.05 -6.36
CA LEU A 369 21.69 -6.88 -5.59
C LEU A 369 20.57 -7.81 -6.09
N LYS A 370 20.33 -7.84 -7.40
CA LYS A 370 19.36 -8.72 -8.06
C LYS A 370 19.66 -10.20 -7.77
N ASN A 371 20.92 -10.61 -7.88
CA ASN A 371 21.31 -12.00 -7.61
C ASN A 371 21.03 -12.42 -6.16
N GLY A 372 21.26 -11.53 -5.19
CA GLY A 372 20.89 -11.78 -3.79
C GLY A 372 19.38 -11.96 -3.60
N LEU A 373 18.57 -11.09 -4.21
CA LEU A 373 17.11 -11.19 -4.17
C LEU A 373 16.59 -12.47 -4.85
N ILE A 374 17.14 -12.84 -6.01
CA ILE A 374 16.80 -14.08 -6.73
C ILE A 374 17.17 -15.31 -5.88
N SER A 375 18.34 -15.30 -5.25
CA SER A 375 18.74 -16.38 -4.35
C SER A 375 17.79 -16.50 -3.15
N ALA A 376 17.38 -15.38 -2.56
CA ALA A 376 16.45 -15.36 -1.43
C ALA A 376 15.06 -15.90 -1.83
N ARG A 377 14.53 -15.42 -2.98
CA ARG A 377 13.29 -15.91 -3.60
C ARG A 377 13.29 -17.42 -3.74
N ARG A 378 14.28 -17.99 -4.44
CA ARG A 378 14.37 -19.44 -4.72
C ARG A 378 14.29 -20.29 -3.46
N LYS A 379 15.04 -19.89 -2.42
CA LYS A 379 15.07 -20.61 -1.14
C LYS A 379 13.75 -20.45 -0.38
N CYS A 380 13.16 -19.24 -0.37
CA CYS A 380 11.87 -18.95 0.27
C CYS A 380 10.74 -19.76 -0.38
N THR A 381 10.64 -19.74 -1.70
CA THR A 381 9.63 -20.49 -2.45
C THR A 381 9.78 -22.00 -2.24
N GLN A 382 11.02 -22.53 -2.27
CA GLN A 382 11.26 -23.95 -2.02
C GLN A 382 10.85 -24.39 -0.60
N GLU A 383 11.05 -23.53 0.39
CA GLU A 383 10.65 -23.78 1.77
C GLU A 383 9.13 -23.74 1.96
N ARG A 384 8.45 -22.79 1.32
CA ARG A 384 7.00 -22.57 1.46
C ARG A 384 6.14 -23.55 0.66
N MET A 385 6.59 -23.96 -0.54
CA MET A 385 5.76 -24.74 -1.46
C MET A 385 5.17 -26.04 -0.88
N PRO A 386 5.91 -26.83 -0.07
CA PRO A 386 5.37 -28.04 0.55
C PRO A 386 4.15 -27.81 1.44
N GLU A 387 3.92 -26.58 1.92
CA GLU A 387 2.77 -26.25 2.76
C GLU A 387 1.47 -26.09 1.94
N LEU A 388 1.58 -25.81 0.63
CA LEU A 388 0.45 -25.58 -0.27
C LEU A 388 0.04 -26.83 -1.06
N ASP A 389 0.95 -27.79 -1.21
CA ASP A 389 0.73 -29.00 -2.00
C ASP A 389 0.40 -30.20 -1.11
N ILE A 390 -0.38 -31.13 -1.67
CA ILE A 390 -0.66 -32.46 -1.07
C ILE A 390 0.59 -33.36 -1.09
N ILE A 391 1.61 -33.00 -1.89
CA ILE A 391 2.79 -33.84 -2.14
C ILE A 391 3.88 -33.55 -1.11
N SER A 392 4.12 -34.50 -0.20
CA SER A 392 5.07 -34.39 0.94
C SER A 392 6.56 -34.30 0.58
N ARG A 393 6.94 -34.25 -0.71
CA ARG A 393 8.35 -34.22 -1.13
C ARG A 393 8.81 -32.79 -1.37
N LYS A 394 9.94 -32.40 -0.78
CA LYS A 394 10.59 -31.11 -1.03
C LYS A 394 10.90 -30.97 -2.54
N PRO A 395 10.31 -29.98 -3.24
CA PRO A 395 10.54 -29.79 -4.67
C PRO A 395 11.96 -29.26 -4.94
N SER A 396 12.44 -29.43 -6.17
CA SER A 396 13.60 -28.66 -6.64
C SER A 396 13.25 -27.15 -6.61
N MET A 397 14.26 -26.26 -6.57
CA MET A 397 13.99 -24.81 -6.57
C MET A 397 13.20 -24.39 -7.81
N THR A 398 13.57 -24.91 -8.98
CA THR A 398 12.90 -24.63 -10.25
C THR A 398 11.45 -25.11 -10.23
N ASP A 399 11.19 -26.32 -9.71
CA ASP A 399 9.82 -26.84 -9.58
C ASP A 399 8.97 -25.99 -8.64
N ALA A 400 9.55 -25.53 -7.53
CA ALA A 400 8.87 -24.67 -6.58
C ALA A 400 8.48 -23.33 -7.22
N GLU A 401 9.41 -22.66 -7.91
CA GLU A 401 9.12 -21.41 -8.64
C GLU A 401 8.03 -21.59 -9.69
N MET A 402 8.11 -22.68 -10.47
CA MET A 402 7.08 -22.99 -11.47
C MET A 402 5.70 -23.18 -10.83
N ARG A 403 5.61 -23.87 -9.69
CA ARG A 403 4.36 -24.09 -8.96
C ARG A 403 3.80 -22.80 -8.36
N ALA A 404 4.65 -21.97 -7.75
CA ALA A 404 4.24 -20.65 -7.23
C ALA A 404 3.65 -19.77 -8.34
N LEU A 405 4.33 -19.71 -9.48
CA LEU A 405 3.84 -18.95 -10.64
C LEU A 405 2.54 -19.51 -11.21
N ARG A 406 2.37 -20.84 -11.26
CA ARG A 406 1.09 -21.46 -11.62
C ARG A 406 0.00 -21.00 -10.66
N ASN A 407 0.23 -21.12 -9.36
CA ASN A 407 -0.77 -20.78 -8.35
C ASN A 407 -1.19 -19.30 -8.42
N ALA A 408 -0.27 -18.40 -8.76
CA ALA A 408 -0.57 -16.97 -8.92
C ALA A 408 -1.43 -16.64 -10.15
N LEU A 409 -1.33 -17.44 -11.21
CA LEU A 409 -1.93 -17.16 -12.53
C LEU A 409 -3.11 -18.08 -12.88
N ASP A 410 -3.27 -19.17 -12.16
CA ASP A 410 -4.35 -20.13 -12.34
C ASP A 410 -5.62 -19.60 -11.67
N TRP A 411 -6.55 -19.12 -12.49
CA TRP A 411 -7.83 -18.58 -12.04
C TRP A 411 -8.73 -19.60 -11.31
N SER A 412 -8.45 -20.90 -11.44
CA SER A 412 -9.15 -21.97 -10.70
C SER A 412 -8.54 -22.23 -9.31
N GLN A 413 -7.38 -21.66 -9.02
CA GLN A 413 -6.68 -21.87 -7.77
C GLN A 413 -7.35 -21.09 -6.63
N VAL A 414 -8.11 -21.80 -5.79
CA VAL A 414 -8.77 -21.22 -4.60
C VAL A 414 -7.80 -20.80 -3.49
N ARG A 415 -6.58 -21.36 -3.52
CA ARG A 415 -5.51 -21.11 -2.54
C ARG A 415 -4.17 -20.82 -3.26
N PRO A 416 -3.96 -19.60 -3.76
CA PRO A 416 -2.69 -19.21 -4.38
C PRO A 416 -1.55 -19.22 -3.36
N GLU A 417 -1.86 -18.83 -2.13
CA GLU A 417 -1.02 -18.90 -0.94
C GLU A 417 -1.88 -19.04 0.34
N TRP A 418 -1.24 -19.19 1.51
CA TRP A 418 -1.91 -19.28 2.81
C TRP A 418 -2.24 -17.92 3.45
N GLY A 419 -1.78 -16.81 2.87
CA GLY A 419 -1.91 -15.50 3.48
C GLY A 419 -1.30 -15.46 4.88
N LEU A 420 -2.03 -14.92 5.85
CA LEU A 420 -1.58 -14.76 7.23
C LEU A 420 -2.02 -15.92 8.14
N SER A 421 -2.43 -17.06 7.57
CA SER A 421 -2.71 -18.26 8.36
C SER A 421 -1.49 -18.73 9.17
N ARG A 422 -1.77 -19.40 10.29
CA ARG A 422 -0.79 -19.76 11.34
C ARG A 422 -0.08 -18.60 12.07
N ASN A 423 -0.45 -17.33 11.83
CA ASN A 423 0.08 -16.22 12.60
C ASN A 423 -0.10 -16.45 14.12
N ALA A 424 0.96 -16.19 14.88
CA ALA A 424 1.07 -16.56 16.29
C ALA A 424 1.74 -15.48 17.13
N TYR A 425 2.79 -14.86 16.57
CA TYR A 425 3.66 -13.94 17.30
C TYR A 425 3.64 -12.55 16.70
N PHE A 426 3.78 -11.53 17.56
CA PHE A 426 4.16 -10.19 17.16
C PHE A 426 5.42 -9.81 17.93
N ILE A 427 6.56 -9.75 17.24
CA ILE A 427 7.86 -9.52 17.85
C ILE A 427 8.29 -8.07 17.61
N ILE A 428 8.48 -7.32 18.69
CA ILE A 428 8.98 -5.95 18.70
C ILE A 428 10.38 -6.00 19.30
N GLY A 429 11.41 -5.84 18.47
CA GLY A 429 12.77 -5.92 18.98
C GLY A 429 13.86 -5.87 17.93
N ARG A 430 15.11 -5.95 18.39
CA ARG A 430 16.27 -5.95 17.50
C ARG A 430 16.35 -7.25 16.71
N ARG A 431 16.93 -7.17 15.49
CA ARG A 431 17.07 -8.34 14.60
C ARG A 431 17.90 -9.47 15.24
N SER A 432 18.82 -9.14 16.15
CA SER A 432 19.63 -10.10 16.91
C SER A 432 18.79 -11.10 17.72
N LEU A 433 17.58 -10.72 18.17
CA LEU A 433 16.69 -11.61 18.91
C LEU A 433 16.21 -12.78 18.05
N THR A 434 15.96 -12.55 16.76
CA THR A 434 15.28 -13.51 15.87
C THR A 434 16.16 -14.11 14.79
N ARG A 435 17.39 -13.60 14.57
CA ARG A 435 18.26 -13.99 13.43
C ARG A 435 18.61 -15.48 13.35
N HIS A 436 18.59 -16.19 14.47
CA HIS A 436 18.98 -17.59 14.55
C HIS A 436 17.79 -18.56 14.59
N PHE A 437 16.56 -18.05 14.54
CA PHE A 437 15.35 -18.86 14.61
C PHE A 437 14.65 -18.92 13.26
N THR A 438 14.18 -20.12 12.91
CA THR A 438 13.19 -20.31 11.85
C THR A 438 11.83 -20.10 12.49
N LEU A 439 11.20 -18.93 12.31
CA LEU A 439 9.91 -18.62 12.93
C LEU A 439 8.72 -19.19 12.13
N GLU A 440 9.01 -20.05 11.16
CA GLU A 440 8.06 -20.77 10.31
C GLU A 440 7.06 -19.86 9.58
N GLY A 441 7.38 -18.58 9.34
CA GLY A 441 6.42 -17.61 8.78
C GLY A 441 5.22 -17.31 9.69
N ARG A 442 5.34 -17.51 11.01
CA ARG A 442 4.26 -17.31 11.99
C ARG A 442 4.34 -15.99 12.78
N ALA A 443 5.38 -15.20 12.57
CA ALA A 443 5.68 -14.02 13.38
C ALA A 443 5.62 -12.73 12.56
N PHE A 444 4.82 -11.77 13.03
CA PHE A 444 4.98 -10.39 12.60
C PHE A 444 6.28 -9.86 13.22
N LEU A 445 7.14 -9.26 12.40
CA LEU A 445 8.46 -8.82 12.82
C LEU A 445 8.58 -7.30 12.71
N HIS A 446 8.51 -6.59 13.82
CA HIS A 446 8.78 -5.15 13.89
C HIS A 446 10.16 -4.89 14.51
N SER A 447 11.04 -4.23 13.77
CA SER A 447 12.32 -3.79 14.30
C SER A 447 12.10 -2.68 15.33
N TYR A 448 12.81 -2.75 16.45
CA TYR A 448 12.75 -1.73 17.49
C TYR A 448 14.02 -1.77 18.33
N ASP A 449 14.54 -0.61 18.70
CA ASP A 449 15.67 -0.48 19.60
C ASP A 449 15.33 0.53 20.70
N TYR A 450 15.16 0.05 21.94
CA TYR A 450 14.78 0.90 23.06
C TYR A 450 15.84 1.98 23.38
N ARG A 451 17.10 1.78 22.96
CA ARG A 451 18.20 2.73 23.20
C ARG A 451 18.02 4.05 22.44
N VAL A 452 17.31 4.01 21.32
CA VAL A 452 17.00 5.22 20.53
C VAL A 452 15.68 5.89 20.95
N ASP A 453 14.81 5.18 21.70
CA ASP A 453 13.51 5.68 22.15
C ASP A 453 13.57 6.35 23.53
N ARG A 454 14.32 7.46 23.63
CA ARG A 454 14.47 8.17 24.92
C ARG A 454 13.15 8.75 25.46
N SER A 455 12.20 9.03 24.58
CA SER A 455 10.88 9.57 24.95
C SER A 455 9.82 8.51 25.24
N LEU A 456 10.14 7.21 25.04
CA LEU A 456 9.22 6.07 25.11
C LEU A 456 8.03 6.13 24.12
N ARG A 457 8.06 7.06 23.18
CA ARG A 457 6.98 7.31 22.21
C ARG A 457 7.02 6.37 21.02
N LEU A 458 8.18 5.84 20.66
CA LEU A 458 8.29 4.93 19.52
C LEU A 458 7.60 3.61 19.86
N LEU A 459 7.83 3.06 21.06
CA LEU A 459 7.14 1.85 21.51
C LEU A 459 5.63 2.06 21.64
N GLU A 460 5.19 3.20 22.20
CA GLU A 460 3.78 3.58 22.25
C GLU A 460 3.14 3.59 20.85
N ASN A 461 3.81 4.20 19.87
CA ASN A 461 3.31 4.25 18.50
C ASN A 461 3.25 2.87 17.83
N ILE A 462 4.26 2.02 18.07
CA ILE A 462 4.27 0.62 17.58
C ILE A 462 3.12 -0.18 18.21
N MET A 463 2.87 0.03 19.50
CA MET A 463 1.77 -0.61 20.22
C MET A 463 0.40 -0.12 19.76
N ALA A 464 0.23 1.19 19.53
CA ALA A 464 -1.05 1.79 19.17
C ALA A 464 -1.46 1.54 17.72
N GLY A 465 -0.51 1.41 16.80
CA GLY A 465 -0.77 1.13 15.39
C GLY A 465 -0.47 -0.33 15.02
N PRO A 466 0.78 -0.67 14.65
CA PRO A 466 1.16 -1.99 14.16
C PRO A 466 0.67 -3.17 15.00
N LEU A 467 0.82 -3.12 16.33
CA LEU A 467 0.40 -4.22 17.21
C LEU A 467 -1.11 -4.41 17.24
N VAL A 468 -1.89 -3.33 17.27
CA VAL A 468 -3.37 -3.40 17.19
C VAL A 468 -3.80 -4.01 15.86
N VAL A 469 -3.20 -3.59 14.74
CA VAL A 469 -3.49 -4.16 13.41
C VAL A 469 -3.14 -5.66 13.37
N GLY A 470 -1.97 -6.05 13.88
CA GLY A 470 -1.59 -7.47 13.98
C GLY A 470 -2.56 -8.28 14.85
N GLN A 471 -3.07 -7.68 15.94
CA GLN A 471 -4.07 -8.32 16.81
C GLN A 471 -5.42 -8.49 16.11
N TRP A 472 -5.87 -7.53 15.30
CA TRP A 472 -7.09 -7.66 14.51
C TRP A 472 -6.98 -8.74 13.45
N ILE A 473 -5.86 -8.80 12.72
CA ILE A 473 -5.59 -9.87 11.75
C ILE A 473 -5.61 -11.23 12.45
N ASN A 474 -4.97 -11.35 13.62
CA ASN A 474 -4.99 -12.58 14.39
C ASN A 474 -6.42 -12.98 14.81
N MET A 475 -7.25 -12.03 15.25
CA MET A 475 -8.64 -12.32 15.61
C MET A 475 -9.52 -12.69 14.42
N GLU A 476 -9.31 -12.06 13.26
CA GLU A 476 -10.00 -12.41 12.03
C GLU A 476 -9.78 -13.90 11.68
N HIS A 477 -8.52 -14.35 11.76
CA HIS A 477 -8.19 -15.76 11.54
C HIS A 477 -8.72 -16.65 12.67
N TYR A 478 -8.60 -16.22 13.93
CA TYR A 478 -9.09 -16.94 15.10
C TYR A 478 -10.59 -17.26 14.98
N PHE A 479 -11.43 -16.23 14.81
CA PHE A 479 -12.88 -16.41 14.79
C PHE A 479 -13.34 -17.15 13.52
N SER A 480 -12.74 -16.85 12.37
CA SER A 480 -13.01 -17.57 11.11
C SER A 480 -12.67 -19.06 11.20
N THR A 481 -11.71 -19.44 12.06
CA THR A 481 -11.34 -20.84 12.30
C THR A 481 -12.29 -21.54 13.28
N VAL A 482 -12.69 -20.86 14.35
CA VAL A 482 -13.51 -21.44 15.42
C VAL A 482 -14.91 -21.81 14.94
N ASP A 483 -15.56 -20.93 14.17
CA ASP A 483 -16.89 -21.17 13.58
C ASP A 483 -16.94 -20.45 12.23
N ASN A 484 -16.49 -21.14 11.17
CA ASN A 484 -16.38 -20.55 9.84
C ASN A 484 -17.73 -20.18 9.22
N GLU A 485 -18.81 -20.87 9.61
CA GLU A 485 -20.13 -20.59 9.09
C GLU A 485 -20.69 -19.27 9.62
N ARG A 486 -20.41 -18.93 10.89
CA ARG A 486 -20.91 -17.70 11.52
C ARG A 486 -19.92 -16.53 11.48
N TYR A 487 -18.65 -16.79 11.75
CA TYR A 487 -17.61 -15.75 11.85
C TYR A 487 -16.62 -15.77 10.70
N GLY A 488 -16.70 -16.77 9.83
CA GLY A 488 -15.98 -16.80 8.56
C GLY A 488 -16.90 -16.42 7.40
N SER A 489 -16.56 -16.91 6.22
CA SER A 489 -17.38 -16.74 5.02
C SER A 489 -17.80 -18.04 4.34
N GLY A 490 -17.56 -19.21 4.94
CA GLY A 490 -17.83 -20.49 4.29
C GLY A 490 -16.87 -20.75 3.14
N SER A 491 -17.34 -21.43 2.09
CA SER A 491 -16.50 -21.83 0.96
C SER A 491 -16.43 -20.76 -0.12
N LYS A 492 -15.21 -20.42 -0.56
CA LYS A 492 -14.95 -19.48 -1.67
C LYS A 492 -15.66 -19.84 -2.99
N VAL A 493 -15.99 -21.12 -3.21
CA VAL A 493 -16.44 -21.65 -4.51
C VAL A 493 -17.73 -21.00 -5.01
N TYR A 494 -18.60 -20.53 -4.12
CA TYR A 494 -19.91 -19.98 -4.46
C TYR A 494 -20.11 -18.58 -3.86
N HIS A 495 -19.02 -17.80 -3.74
CA HIS A 495 -19.08 -16.42 -3.28
C HIS A 495 -19.44 -15.46 -4.40
N ASN A 496 -20.42 -14.60 -4.10
CA ASN A 496 -20.75 -13.42 -4.88
C ASN A 496 -20.30 -12.17 -4.10
N VAL A 497 -19.51 -11.30 -4.71
CA VAL A 497 -19.10 -10.03 -4.09
C VAL A 497 -20.32 -9.14 -3.92
N ALA A 498 -20.58 -8.69 -2.69
CA ALA A 498 -21.71 -7.83 -2.36
C ALA A 498 -21.22 -6.49 -1.79
N GLY A 499 -21.49 -5.41 -2.53
CA GLY A 499 -21.22 -4.03 -2.07
C GLY A 499 -19.74 -3.67 -1.87
N HIS A 500 -18.78 -4.53 -2.26
CA HIS A 500 -17.33 -4.35 -2.04
C HIS A 500 -16.87 -4.35 -0.57
N PHE A 501 -17.72 -4.78 0.37
CA PHE A 501 -17.36 -4.89 1.79
C PHE A 501 -17.65 -6.27 2.41
N GLY A 502 -18.15 -7.21 1.61
CA GLY A 502 -18.34 -8.60 2.02
C GLY A 502 -18.76 -9.47 0.84
N VAL A 503 -19.11 -10.72 1.17
CA VAL A 503 -19.59 -11.69 0.19
C VAL A 503 -20.92 -12.27 0.61
N MET A 504 -21.69 -12.72 -0.38
CA MET A 504 -22.82 -13.61 -0.17
C MET A 504 -22.45 -15.00 -0.69
N THR A 505 -22.95 -15.99 0.01
CA THR A 505 -22.83 -17.40 -0.31
C THR A 505 -24.04 -17.83 -1.15
N GLY A 506 -23.85 -18.09 -2.45
CA GLY A 506 -24.94 -18.34 -3.40
C GLY A 506 -25.84 -17.11 -3.62
N ASN A 507 -27.10 -17.35 -3.98
CA ASN A 507 -28.06 -16.28 -4.32
C ASN A 507 -28.86 -15.76 -3.12
N LEU A 508 -28.94 -16.53 -2.04
CA LEU A 508 -29.73 -16.24 -0.84
C LEU A 508 -28.91 -16.60 0.39
N SER A 509 -28.25 -15.63 0.98
CA SER A 509 -27.54 -15.77 2.26
C SER A 509 -27.34 -14.41 2.92
N ASP A 510 -27.04 -14.42 4.22
CA ASP A 510 -26.58 -13.23 4.91
C ASP A 510 -25.22 -12.78 4.38
N LEU A 511 -24.95 -11.48 4.49
CA LEU A 511 -23.64 -10.92 4.20
C LEU A 511 -22.58 -11.52 5.15
N ARG A 512 -21.50 -12.04 4.59
CA ARG A 512 -20.38 -12.60 5.33
C ARG A 512 -19.13 -11.74 5.16
N THR A 513 -18.44 -11.45 6.27
CA THR A 513 -17.27 -10.54 6.33
C THR A 513 -15.99 -11.19 6.81
N GLY A 514 -16.03 -12.45 7.26
CA GLY A 514 -14.85 -13.18 7.73
C GLY A 514 -14.10 -13.91 6.62
N LEU A 515 -13.08 -14.69 7.01
CA LEU A 515 -12.25 -15.44 6.08
C LEU A 515 -12.91 -16.76 5.67
N PRO A 516 -12.68 -17.21 4.44
CA PRO A 516 -13.26 -18.46 3.96
C PRO A 516 -12.51 -19.67 4.48
N ALA A 517 -13.19 -20.82 4.46
CA ALA A 517 -12.65 -22.11 4.87
C ALA A 517 -11.32 -22.42 4.16
N GLN A 518 -11.16 -22.07 2.88
CA GLN A 518 -9.93 -22.29 2.14
C GLN A 518 -8.72 -21.51 2.68
N THR A 519 -8.93 -20.41 3.40
CA THR A 519 -7.84 -19.65 4.03
C THR A 519 -7.42 -20.27 5.35
N VAL A 520 -8.37 -20.76 6.16
CA VAL A 520 -8.12 -21.17 7.56
C VAL A 520 -8.11 -22.68 7.81
N LEU A 521 -8.68 -23.49 6.91
CA LEU A 521 -8.77 -24.95 7.01
C LEU A 521 -7.96 -25.67 5.92
N ALA A 522 -7.30 -26.76 6.31
CA ALA A 522 -6.72 -27.76 5.40
C ALA A 522 -7.45 -29.09 5.60
N GLU A 523 -8.03 -29.64 4.53
CA GLU A 523 -8.74 -30.94 4.59
C GLU A 523 -9.81 -31.00 5.69
N GLY A 524 -10.54 -29.90 5.89
CA GLY A 524 -11.56 -29.77 6.92
C GLY A 524 -11.04 -29.61 8.36
N ARG A 525 -9.72 -29.58 8.56
CA ARG A 525 -9.08 -29.35 9.87
C ARG A 525 -8.51 -27.93 9.95
N PRO A 526 -8.47 -27.33 11.15
CA PRO A 526 -7.80 -26.04 11.36
C PRO A 526 -6.34 -26.09 10.89
N TYR A 527 -6.01 -25.32 9.85
CA TYR A 527 -4.63 -25.05 9.48
C TYR A 527 -4.09 -23.87 10.28
N HIS A 528 -4.89 -22.82 10.43
CA HIS A 528 -4.65 -21.81 11.46
C HIS A 528 -5.06 -22.39 12.83
N GLU A 529 -4.15 -22.41 13.79
CA GLU A 529 -4.48 -22.73 15.17
C GLU A 529 -5.19 -21.51 15.79
N PRO A 530 -6.39 -21.64 16.39
CA PRO A 530 -7.08 -20.51 17.00
C PRO A 530 -6.39 -20.13 18.31
N ILE A 531 -5.30 -19.40 18.19
CA ILE A 531 -4.47 -18.88 19.28
C ILE A 531 -4.57 -17.35 19.33
N ARG A 532 -4.54 -16.81 20.54
CA ARG A 532 -4.48 -15.37 20.75
C ARG A 532 -3.05 -14.88 20.56
N LEU A 533 -2.88 -13.76 19.87
CA LEU A 533 -1.58 -13.20 19.52
C LEU A 533 -0.64 -13.09 20.73
N ILE A 534 0.58 -13.60 20.57
CA ILE A 534 1.65 -13.55 21.56
C ILE A 534 2.61 -12.43 21.18
N THR A 535 2.62 -11.37 21.97
CA THR A 535 3.48 -10.21 21.76
C THR A 535 4.78 -10.39 22.52
N VAL A 536 5.90 -10.43 21.80
CA VAL A 536 7.25 -10.51 22.37
C VAL A 536 7.92 -9.15 22.23
N ILE A 537 8.43 -8.59 23.33
CA ILE A 537 9.05 -7.25 23.33
C ILE A 537 10.46 -7.31 23.92
N ASP A 538 11.46 -6.87 23.16
CA ASP A 538 12.86 -6.70 23.58
C ASP A 538 13.08 -5.26 24.08
N ALA A 539 12.76 -5.02 25.36
CA ALA A 539 12.91 -3.73 26.02
C ALA A 539 12.88 -3.90 27.56
N PRO A 540 13.46 -2.95 28.33
CA PRO A 540 13.32 -2.93 29.78
C PRO A 540 11.85 -2.99 30.22
N LEU A 541 11.55 -3.76 31.27
CA LEU A 541 10.16 -3.99 31.70
C LEU A 541 9.43 -2.66 31.98
N GLU A 542 10.09 -1.72 32.65
CA GLU A 542 9.50 -0.42 32.98
C GLU A 542 9.07 0.37 31.74
N HIS A 543 9.85 0.30 30.66
CA HIS A 543 9.52 0.96 29.38
C HIS A 543 8.23 0.36 28.79
N VAL A 544 8.11 -0.97 28.84
CA VAL A 544 6.91 -1.68 28.34
C VAL A 544 5.68 -1.33 29.17
N LEU A 545 5.82 -1.31 30.51
CA LEU A 545 4.73 -0.93 31.42
C LEU A 545 4.24 0.50 31.17
N SER A 546 5.17 1.43 30.98
CA SER A 546 4.85 2.82 30.62
C SER A 546 4.06 2.91 29.32
N ALA A 547 4.51 2.23 28.26
CA ALA A 547 3.82 2.23 26.98
C ALA A 547 2.39 1.64 27.07
N ILE A 548 2.22 0.54 27.83
CA ILE A 548 0.89 -0.06 28.07
C ILE A 548 -0.03 0.89 28.85
N ALA A 549 0.52 1.69 29.78
CA ALA A 549 -0.26 2.68 30.52
C ALA A 549 -0.80 3.79 29.60
N GLN A 550 -0.06 4.18 28.55
CA GLN A 550 -0.51 5.21 27.62
C GLN A 550 -1.48 4.68 26.55
N VAL A 551 -1.37 3.42 26.14
CA VAL A 551 -2.20 2.87 25.06
C VAL A 551 -3.42 2.12 25.62
N ALA A 552 -4.53 2.84 25.80
CA ALA A 552 -5.75 2.32 26.43
C ALA A 552 -6.33 1.06 25.78
N VAL A 553 -6.28 0.95 24.44
CA VAL A 553 -6.75 -0.23 23.70
C VAL A 553 -5.92 -1.47 24.04
N ILE A 554 -4.59 -1.33 24.12
CA ILE A 554 -3.69 -2.43 24.48
C ILE A 554 -3.92 -2.88 25.92
N ARG A 555 -4.08 -1.95 26.86
CA ARG A 555 -4.43 -2.29 28.24
C ARG A 555 -5.75 -3.08 28.33
N LYS A 556 -6.77 -2.69 27.57
CA LYS A 556 -8.04 -3.44 27.51
C LYS A 556 -7.85 -4.84 26.92
N LEU A 557 -7.13 -4.97 25.81
CA LEU A 557 -6.87 -6.28 25.18
C LEU A 557 -6.07 -7.20 26.10
N LEU A 558 -5.07 -6.66 26.80
CA LEU A 558 -4.24 -7.39 27.74
C LEU A 558 -5.02 -7.85 28.97
N ASN A 559 -5.77 -6.95 29.62
CA ASN A 559 -6.51 -7.27 30.85
C ASN A 559 -7.64 -8.27 30.61
N ASN A 560 -8.27 -8.21 29.43
CA ASN A 560 -9.29 -9.18 29.02
C ASN A 560 -8.70 -10.47 28.42
N GLY A 561 -7.37 -10.58 28.37
CA GLY A 561 -6.66 -11.77 27.89
C GLY A 561 -6.76 -12.02 26.38
N TRP A 562 -7.18 -11.02 25.58
CA TRP A 562 -7.23 -11.07 24.11
C TRP A 562 -5.86 -10.87 23.46
N LEU A 563 -4.86 -10.44 24.24
CA LEU A 563 -3.47 -10.30 23.84
C LEU A 563 -2.58 -10.88 24.95
N ARG A 564 -1.54 -11.62 24.58
CA ARG A 564 -0.55 -12.17 25.53
C ARG A 564 0.77 -11.41 25.38
N PHE A 565 1.47 -11.17 26.49
CA PHE A 565 2.77 -10.48 26.47
C PHE A 565 3.86 -11.35 27.09
N LEU A 566 5.01 -11.31 26.42
CA LEU A 566 6.30 -11.83 26.85
C LEU A 566 7.33 -10.70 26.70
N VAL A 567 7.85 -10.18 27.80
CA VAL A 567 8.85 -9.11 27.80
C VAL A 567 10.21 -9.72 28.10
N ILE A 568 11.15 -9.53 27.19
CA ILE A 568 12.55 -9.93 27.35
C ILE A 568 13.29 -8.64 27.73
N ASP A 569 13.71 -8.55 28.99
CA ASP A 569 14.41 -7.39 29.51
C ASP A 569 15.92 -7.55 29.21
N PRO A 570 16.48 -6.73 28.30
CA PRO A 570 17.87 -6.89 27.86
C PRO A 570 18.89 -6.37 28.88
N GLU A 571 18.47 -5.57 29.87
CA GLU A 571 19.36 -5.01 30.89
C GLU A 571 19.55 -5.98 32.06
N THR A 572 18.47 -6.66 32.45
CA THR A 572 18.49 -7.63 33.55
C THR A 572 18.67 -9.07 33.06
N GLY A 573 18.40 -9.35 31.79
CA GLY A 573 18.40 -10.69 31.20
C GLY A 573 17.20 -11.55 31.61
N LYS A 574 16.19 -10.95 32.26
CA LYS A 574 15.00 -11.63 32.76
C LYS A 574 13.89 -11.63 31.72
N VAL A 575 13.01 -12.63 31.82
CA VAL A 575 11.82 -12.74 31.00
C VAL A 575 10.59 -12.60 31.88
N HIS A 576 9.66 -11.73 31.48
CA HIS A 576 8.43 -11.45 32.20
C HIS A 576 7.21 -11.80 31.35
N VAL A 577 6.15 -12.29 31.99
CA VAL A 577 4.85 -12.54 31.35
C VAL A 577 3.72 -11.93 32.14
N HIS A 578 2.68 -11.54 31.42
CA HIS A 578 1.45 -11.07 32.02
C HIS A 578 0.44 -12.22 32.16
N SER A 579 0.11 -12.59 33.41
CA SER A 579 -0.84 -13.65 33.73
C SER A 579 -1.75 -13.23 34.88
N LYS A 580 -3.06 -13.47 34.75
CA LYS A 580 -4.08 -13.15 35.77
C LYS A 580 -4.00 -11.71 36.33
N GLY A 581 -3.64 -10.73 35.49
CA GLY A 581 -3.53 -9.33 35.89
C GLY A 581 -2.23 -8.96 36.61
N GLN A 582 -1.25 -9.86 36.66
CA GLN A 582 0.05 -9.64 37.29
C GLN A 582 1.20 -9.93 36.33
N TRP A 583 2.31 -9.20 36.51
CA TRP A 583 3.56 -9.45 35.82
C TRP A 583 4.42 -10.40 36.66
N LEU A 584 4.73 -11.56 36.09
CA LEU A 584 5.50 -12.62 36.72
C LEU A 584 6.78 -12.85 35.94
N GLU A 585 7.87 -13.15 36.64
CA GLU A 585 9.10 -13.65 36.03
C GLU A 585 8.84 -15.07 35.51
N TRP A 586 9.25 -15.37 34.27
CA TRP A 586 8.93 -16.63 33.57
C TRP A 586 9.29 -17.88 34.38
N ASP A 587 10.41 -17.84 35.12
CA ASP A 587 10.86 -18.96 35.96
C ASP A 587 9.95 -19.22 37.18
N LYS A 588 8.95 -18.37 37.43
CA LYS A 588 7.99 -18.44 38.54
C LYS A 588 6.55 -18.68 38.08
N VAL A 589 6.33 -18.98 36.80
CA VAL A 589 5.01 -19.10 36.14
C VAL A 589 4.54 -20.54 36.04
#